data_AF-A0A4Y4E751-F1
#
_entry.id   AF-A0A4Y4E751-F1
#
_cell.length_a   1.000
_cell.length_b   1.000
_cell.length_c   1.000
_cell.angle_alpha   90.00
_cell.angle_beta   90.00
_cell.angle_gamma   90.00
#
_symmetry.space_group_name_H-M   'P 1'
#
loop_
_entity.id
_entity.type
_entity.pdbx_description
1 polymer ?
#
loop_
_entity_poly.entity_id
_entity_poly.type
_entity_poly.pdbx_seq_one_letter_code
_entity_poly.pdbx_strand_id
1 'polypeptide(L)'
;MSTHGDDALDGVEIPDDLSSLTGPARPDLVALITQIAGAEPLAAACSLAQVEADVVPTDVGAVAVLRDTAGDAPAHAAAALTTLVKGVPLVLVVRSGEQLTMTRWADGAQGDRLAPGLVLGGAPESLEDLLTGTTTLADQDGVVASSSISRWKAMRLLTSAARRARKDGA
;
A
#
# COMPACT_ATOMS: atom_id res chain seq x y z
N MET A 1 -57.09 -16.81 -27.46
CA MET A 1 -56.67 -17.82 -26.46
C MET A 1 -55.16 -17.70 -26.32
N SER A 2 -54.74 -17.30 -25.13
CA SER A 2 -53.37 -16.98 -24.74
C SER A 2 -52.64 -18.21 -24.22
N THR A 3 -51.32 -18.30 -24.47
CA THR A 3 -50.26 -18.91 -23.64
C THR A 3 -48.94 -18.34 -24.17
N HIS A 4 -48.30 -17.29 -23.61
CA HIS A 4 -47.38 -17.33 -22.45
C HIS A 4 -46.62 -18.67 -22.40
N GLY A 5 -45.33 -18.82 -22.73
CA GLY A 5 -44.19 -17.91 -22.56
C GLY A 5 -43.50 -18.29 -21.25
N ASP A 6 -42.50 -19.18 -21.29
CA ASP A 6 -41.46 -19.41 -20.25
C ASP A 6 -40.65 -20.67 -20.65
N ASP A 7 -39.55 -20.51 -21.39
CA ASP A 7 -38.65 -21.63 -21.70
C ASP A 7 -37.23 -21.12 -22.01
N ALA A 8 -36.65 -20.35 -21.08
CA ALA A 8 -35.33 -19.76 -21.28
C ALA A 8 -34.46 -19.68 -20.01
N LEU A 9 -34.70 -20.50 -18.99
CA LEU A 9 -33.95 -20.43 -17.72
C LEU A 9 -33.49 -21.80 -17.16
N ASP A 10 -33.57 -22.89 -17.93
CA ASP A 10 -33.30 -24.27 -17.46
C ASP A 10 -31.81 -24.66 -17.32
N GLY A 11 -30.91 -23.69 -17.11
CA GLY A 11 -29.47 -23.98 -17.06
C GLY A 11 -28.63 -23.05 -16.18
N VAL A 12 -29.24 -22.16 -15.40
CA VAL A 12 -28.49 -21.35 -14.43
C VAL A 12 -28.31 -22.17 -13.15
N GLU A 13 -27.22 -22.93 -13.10
CA GLU A 13 -26.76 -23.56 -11.86
C GLU A 13 -26.20 -22.46 -10.95
N ILE A 14 -27.01 -22.01 -10.00
CA ILE A 14 -26.60 -21.05 -8.96
C ILE A 14 -25.62 -21.81 -8.04
N PRO A 15 -24.34 -21.44 -7.95
CA PRO A 15 -23.42 -22.10 -7.03
C PRO A 15 -23.85 -21.83 -5.59
N ASP A 16 -24.18 -22.90 -4.84
CA ASP A 16 -24.67 -22.83 -3.45
C ASP A 16 -23.56 -22.48 -2.42
N ASP A 17 -22.31 -22.28 -2.85
CA ASP A 17 -21.18 -22.03 -1.96
C ASP A 17 -20.91 -20.53 -1.73
N LEU A 18 -21.76 -19.93 -0.90
CA LEU A 18 -21.57 -18.57 -0.36
C LEU A 18 -20.38 -18.49 0.61
N SER A 19 -19.77 -19.60 1.03
CA SER A 19 -18.65 -19.60 1.98
C SER A 19 -17.42 -18.90 1.41
N SER A 20 -17.25 -18.98 0.08
CA SER A 20 -16.24 -18.23 -0.69
C SER A 20 -16.38 -16.70 -0.59
N LEU A 21 -17.56 -16.20 -0.23
CA LEU A 21 -17.86 -14.77 -0.01
C LEU A 21 -17.67 -14.33 1.45
N THR A 22 -17.41 -15.27 2.37
CA THR A 22 -17.30 -15.00 3.82
C THR A 22 -15.86 -14.96 4.35
N GLY A 23 -14.87 -15.33 3.51
CA GLY A 23 -13.47 -15.05 3.81
C GLY A 23 -13.18 -13.54 3.67
N PRO A 24 -12.20 -12.97 4.39
CA PRO A 24 -11.78 -11.61 4.14
C PRO A 24 -11.34 -11.51 2.68
N ALA A 25 -12.09 -10.76 1.87
CA ALA A 25 -11.75 -10.53 0.47
C ALA A 25 -10.34 -9.96 0.41
N ARG A 26 -9.53 -10.48 -0.52
CA ARG A 26 -8.18 -9.95 -0.75
C ARG A 26 -8.33 -8.46 -1.08
N PRO A 27 -7.59 -7.56 -0.41
CA PRO A 27 -7.67 -6.15 -0.73
C PRO A 27 -7.15 -5.88 -2.15
N ASP A 28 -7.80 -4.94 -2.83
CA ASP A 28 -7.43 -4.52 -4.19
C ASP A 28 -6.12 -3.72 -4.20
N LEU A 29 -5.81 -3.06 -3.08
CA LEU A 29 -4.59 -2.30 -2.89
C LEU A 29 -4.17 -2.36 -1.42
N VAL A 30 -2.87 -2.53 -1.19
CA VAL A 30 -2.25 -2.25 0.09
C VAL A 30 -1.07 -1.32 -0.15
N ALA A 31 -1.00 -0.21 0.59
CA ALA A 31 0.03 0.79 0.41
C ALA A 31 0.54 1.35 1.75
N LEU A 32 1.79 1.78 1.80
CA LEU A 32 2.38 2.50 2.92
C LEU A 32 2.70 3.93 2.48
N ILE A 33 1.97 4.89 3.03
CA ILE A 33 2.23 6.32 2.82
C ILE A 33 3.27 6.76 3.85
N THR A 34 4.35 7.38 3.39
CA THR A 34 5.42 7.87 4.27
C THR A 34 6.06 9.14 3.74
N GLN A 35 6.66 9.91 4.64
CA GLN A 35 7.41 11.12 4.33
C GLN A 35 8.89 10.84 4.01
N ILE A 36 9.26 9.58 3.76
CA ILE A 36 10.59 9.23 3.25
C ILE A 36 10.74 9.87 1.87
N ALA A 37 11.67 10.82 1.77
CA ALA A 37 11.92 11.54 0.54
C ALA A 37 12.50 10.62 -0.54
N GLY A 38 11.72 10.40 -1.61
CA GLY A 38 12.14 9.71 -2.83
C GLY A 38 11.88 8.20 -2.83
N ALA A 39 11.65 7.68 -4.04
CA ALA A 39 11.34 6.27 -4.24
C ALA A 39 12.52 5.33 -3.94
N GLU A 40 13.75 5.70 -4.32
CA GLU A 40 14.93 4.84 -4.08
C GLU A 40 15.23 4.62 -2.58
N PRO A 41 15.25 5.64 -1.70
CA PRO A 41 15.45 5.42 -0.26
C PRO A 41 14.37 4.56 0.39
N LEU A 42 13.10 4.74 0.01
CA LEU A 42 12.00 3.91 0.51
C LEU A 42 12.11 2.47 -0.01
N ALA A 43 12.39 2.28 -1.30
CA ALA A 43 12.61 0.95 -1.88
C ALA A 43 13.79 0.22 -1.22
N ALA A 44 14.84 0.96 -0.86
CA ALA A 44 15.96 0.43 -0.07
C ALA A 44 15.55 0.02 1.34
N ALA A 45 14.72 0.82 2.02
CA ALA A 45 14.13 0.46 3.31
C ALA A 45 13.32 -0.84 3.20
N CYS A 46 12.45 -0.94 2.18
CA CYS A 46 11.65 -2.14 1.91
C CYS A 46 12.54 -3.36 1.68
N SER A 47 13.57 -3.24 0.83
CA SER A 47 14.54 -4.33 0.55
C SER A 47 15.24 -4.83 1.81
N LEU A 48 15.66 -3.92 2.71
CA LEU A 48 16.31 -4.30 3.97
C LEU A 48 15.34 -4.89 4.99
N ALA A 49 14.11 -4.39 5.03
CA ALA A 49 13.01 -4.89 5.85
C ALA A 49 12.38 -6.19 5.30
N GLN A 50 12.85 -6.68 4.14
CA GLN A 50 12.29 -7.84 3.43
C GLN A 50 10.81 -7.66 3.06
N VAL A 51 10.45 -6.43 2.67
CA VAL A 51 9.12 -6.07 2.16
C VAL A 51 9.18 -5.97 0.64
N GLU A 52 8.40 -6.82 -0.03
CA GLU A 52 8.21 -6.78 -1.48
C GLU A 52 7.20 -5.69 -1.84
N ALA A 53 7.67 -4.62 -2.48
CA ALA A 53 6.85 -3.48 -2.83
C ALA A 53 7.34 -2.77 -4.10
N ASP A 54 6.40 -2.15 -4.80
CA ASP A 54 6.64 -1.19 -5.87
C ASP A 54 6.49 0.22 -5.29
N VAL A 55 7.58 0.99 -5.35
CA VAL A 55 7.62 2.31 -4.72
C VAL A 55 7.38 3.41 -5.73
N VAL A 56 6.32 4.18 -5.51
CA VAL A 56 5.91 5.30 -6.33
C VAL A 56 6.42 6.61 -5.71
N PRO A 57 7.18 7.45 -6.44
CA PRO A 57 7.56 8.77 -5.95
C PRO A 57 6.32 9.68 -5.86
N THR A 58 6.31 10.58 -4.88
CA THR A 58 5.27 11.60 -4.74
C THR A 58 5.89 12.94 -4.36
N ASP A 59 5.15 14.03 -4.53
CA ASP A 59 5.65 15.38 -4.19
C ASP A 59 5.98 15.56 -2.70
N VAL A 60 5.37 14.74 -1.82
CA VAL A 60 5.51 14.82 -0.37
C VAL A 60 6.33 13.67 0.24
N GLY A 61 6.90 12.79 -0.59
CA GLY A 61 7.64 11.61 -0.14
C GLY A 61 7.59 10.48 -1.14
N ALA A 62 7.22 9.29 -0.69
CA ALA A 62 7.01 8.14 -1.55
C ALA A 62 5.99 7.18 -0.92
N VAL A 63 5.35 6.38 -1.77
CA VAL A 63 4.37 5.37 -1.35
C VAL A 63 4.83 4.00 -1.80
N ALA A 64 4.88 3.05 -0.88
CA ALA A 64 5.19 1.67 -1.19
C ALA A 64 3.90 0.88 -1.37
N VAL A 65 3.62 0.41 -2.57
CA VAL A 65 2.50 -0.51 -2.85
C VAL A 65 2.99 -1.94 -2.62
N LEU A 66 2.39 -2.65 -1.68
CA LEU A 66 2.81 -3.99 -1.27
C LEU A 66 2.35 -5.03 -2.29
N ARG A 67 3.22 -5.99 -2.58
CA ARG A 67 2.88 -7.14 -3.44
C ARG A 67 2.20 -8.26 -2.66
N ASP A 68 2.62 -8.47 -1.40
CA ASP A 68 1.95 -9.40 -0.50
C ASP A 68 0.89 -8.67 0.33
N THR A 69 -0.36 -9.01 0.07
CA THR A 69 -1.53 -8.39 0.68
C THR A 69 -2.31 -9.37 1.57
N ALA A 70 -1.77 -10.58 1.78
CA ALA A 70 -2.48 -11.65 2.48
C ALA A 70 -2.32 -11.55 4.00
N GLY A 71 -3.43 -11.79 4.72
CA GLY A 71 -3.44 -11.92 6.18
C GLY A 71 -2.72 -10.76 6.88
N ASP A 72 -1.76 -11.09 7.74
CA ASP A 72 -1.01 -10.11 8.53
C ASP A 72 0.23 -9.55 7.82
N ALA A 73 0.51 -9.92 6.56
CA ALA A 73 1.69 -9.44 5.83
C ALA A 73 1.75 -7.90 5.76
N PRO A 74 0.64 -7.16 5.49
CA PRO A 74 0.63 -5.70 5.54
C PRO A 74 1.04 -5.10 6.88
N ALA A 75 0.54 -5.66 7.99
CA ALA A 75 0.85 -5.20 9.34
C ALA A 75 2.32 -5.48 9.69
N HIS A 76 2.84 -6.66 9.34
CA HIS A 76 4.24 -7.00 9.52
C HIS A 76 5.17 -6.08 8.71
N ALA A 77 4.81 -5.75 7.46
CA ALA A 77 5.58 -4.83 6.63
C ALA A 77 5.62 -3.42 7.24
N ALA A 78 4.48 -2.91 7.71
CA ALA A 78 4.40 -1.61 8.38
C ALA A 78 5.25 -1.57 9.67
N ALA A 79 5.16 -2.61 10.50
CA ALA A 79 5.97 -2.74 11.71
C ALA A 79 7.48 -2.82 11.40
N ALA A 80 7.87 -3.62 10.41
CA ALA A 80 9.27 -3.81 10.03
C ALA A 80 9.88 -2.51 9.51
N LEU A 81 9.18 -1.78 8.63
CA LEU A 81 9.66 -0.52 8.08
C LEU A 81 9.79 0.57 9.13
N THR A 82 8.80 0.74 10.02
CA THR A 82 8.87 1.74 11.09
C THR A 82 9.85 1.37 12.20
N THR A 83 10.19 0.09 12.35
CA THR A 83 11.29 -0.35 13.21
C THR A 83 12.64 -0.03 12.61
N LEU A 84 12.81 -0.27 11.31
CA LEU A 84 14.04 -0.02 10.57
C LEU A 84 14.35 1.48 10.45
N VAL A 85 13.33 2.28 10.10
CA VAL A 85 13.44 3.73 9.93
C VAL A 85 12.80 4.43 11.12
N LYS A 86 13.54 4.42 12.24
CA LYS A 86 13.09 5.02 13.51
C LYS A 86 12.71 6.50 13.36
N GLY A 87 11.66 6.91 14.07
CA GLY A 87 11.18 8.29 14.09
C GLY A 87 10.41 8.73 12.84
N VAL A 88 10.24 7.86 11.84
CA VAL A 88 9.43 8.15 10.66
C VAL A 88 8.14 7.33 10.73
N PRO A 89 7.00 7.93 11.09
CA PRO A 89 5.72 7.22 11.03
C PRO A 89 5.30 6.98 9.57
N LEU A 90 4.42 6.01 9.39
CA LEU A 90 3.76 5.77 8.12
C LEU A 90 2.27 5.50 8.33
N VAL A 91 1.50 5.57 7.25
CA VAL A 91 0.09 5.16 7.23
C VAL A 91 -0.04 3.93 6.36
N LEU A 92 -0.50 2.83 6.96
CA LEU A 92 -0.91 1.64 6.23
C LEU A 92 -2.31 1.87 5.67
N VAL A 93 -2.44 1.77 4.36
CA VAL A 93 -3.70 1.86 3.63
C VAL A 93 -4.07 0.48 3.09
N VAL A 94 -5.31 0.09 3.30
CA VAL A 94 -5.91 -1.13 2.75
C VAL A 94 -7.20 -0.73 2.02
N ARG A 95 -7.28 -1.02 0.72
CA ARG A 95 -8.48 -0.81 -0.11
C ARG A 95 -9.17 -2.15 -0.39
N SER A 96 -10.49 -2.17 -0.19
CA SER A 96 -11.36 -3.28 -0.58
C SER A 96 -12.65 -2.73 -1.17
N GLY A 97 -12.81 -2.83 -2.49
CA GLY A 97 -13.80 -2.08 -3.26
C GLY A 97 -13.63 -0.58 -3.06
N GLU A 98 -14.72 0.07 -2.66
CA GLU A 98 -14.77 1.51 -2.37
C GLU A 98 -14.32 1.86 -0.94
N GLN A 99 -14.00 0.86 -0.11
CA GLN A 99 -13.64 1.07 1.29
C GLN A 99 -12.13 1.24 1.46
N LEU A 100 -11.73 2.33 2.11
CA LEU A 100 -10.35 2.59 2.53
C LEU A 100 -10.23 2.49 4.05
N THR A 101 -9.33 1.64 4.52
CA THR A 101 -8.89 1.61 5.91
C THR A 101 -7.48 2.20 6.00
N MET A 102 -7.30 3.21 6.84
CA MET A 102 -6.02 3.88 7.04
C MET A 102 -5.60 3.79 8.51
N THR A 103 -4.44 3.22 8.79
CA THR A 103 -3.95 3.02 10.16
C THR A 103 -2.55 3.58 10.30
N ARG A 104 -2.33 4.40 11.32
CA ARG A 104 -1.00 4.93 11.61
C ARG A 104 -0.11 3.85 12.22
N TRP A 105 1.16 3.84 11.82
CA TRP A 105 2.20 3.01 12.42
C TRP A 105 3.41 3.86 12.78
N ALA A 106 4.02 3.55 13.93
CA ALA A 106 5.24 4.20 14.39
C ALA A 106 6.04 3.24 15.26
N ASP A 107 7.36 3.25 15.09
CA ASP A 107 8.31 2.49 15.91
C ASP A 107 7.99 0.99 16.08
N GLY A 108 7.38 0.36 15.08
CA GLY A 108 6.99 -1.05 15.11
C GLY A 108 5.60 -1.33 15.69
N ALA A 109 4.89 -0.31 16.15
CA ALA A 109 3.58 -0.44 16.78
C ALA A 109 2.47 0.17 15.92
N GLN A 110 1.31 -0.48 15.96
CA GLN A 110 0.08 0.04 15.41
C GLN A 110 -0.46 1.15 16.32
N GLY A 111 -0.84 2.27 15.72
CA GLY A 111 -1.52 3.38 16.38
C GLY A 111 -2.99 3.47 15.94
N ASP A 112 -3.49 4.71 15.93
CA ASP A 112 -4.90 4.99 15.65
C ASP A 112 -5.28 4.76 14.20
N ARG A 113 -6.57 4.44 14.00
CA ARG A 113 -7.21 4.48 12.68
C ARG A 113 -7.50 5.93 12.32
N LEU A 114 -7.12 6.31 11.10
CA LEU A 114 -7.31 7.64 10.55
C LEU A 114 -8.55 7.66 9.65
N ALA A 115 -9.27 8.78 9.65
CA ALA A 115 -10.36 8.99 8.71
C ALA A 115 -9.79 9.17 7.29
N PRO A 116 -10.22 8.38 6.28
CA PRO A 116 -9.67 8.48 4.93
C PRO A 116 -9.76 9.88 4.33
N GLY A 117 -10.91 10.55 4.47
CA GLY A 117 -11.09 11.92 3.98
C GLY A 117 -10.15 12.95 4.62
N LEU A 118 -9.69 12.72 5.86
CA LEU A 118 -8.71 13.60 6.51
C LEU A 118 -7.30 13.39 5.93
N VAL A 119 -6.94 12.13 5.65
CA VAL A 119 -5.62 11.81 5.06
C VAL A 119 -5.57 12.27 3.60
N LEU A 120 -6.63 12.02 2.84
CA LEU A 120 -6.72 12.37 1.41
C LEU A 120 -6.88 13.88 1.20
N GLY A 121 -7.58 14.61 2.09
CA GLY A 121 -7.75 16.06 1.96
C GLY A 121 -6.45 16.88 1.97
N GLY A 122 -5.32 16.28 2.39
CA GLY A 122 -3.99 16.87 2.30
C GLY A 122 -3.02 16.11 1.38
N ALA A 123 -3.50 15.09 0.66
CA ALA A 123 -2.69 14.28 -0.25
C ALA A 123 -2.55 14.97 -1.62
N PRO A 124 -1.41 14.77 -2.33
CA PRO A 124 -1.34 15.10 -3.74
C PRO A 124 -2.37 14.31 -4.56
N GLU A 125 -2.89 14.90 -5.63
CA GLU A 125 -3.89 14.28 -6.52
C GLU A 125 -3.42 12.91 -7.05
N SER A 126 -2.15 12.80 -7.44
CA SER A 126 -1.56 11.53 -7.90
C SER A 126 -1.60 10.42 -6.85
N LEU A 127 -1.45 10.78 -5.56
CA LEU A 127 -1.58 9.83 -4.47
C LEU A 127 -3.04 9.45 -4.24
N GLU A 128 -3.95 10.42 -4.26
CA GLU A 128 -5.38 10.14 -4.13
C GLU A 128 -5.86 9.19 -5.23
N ASP A 129 -5.54 9.48 -6.49
CA ASP A 129 -5.91 8.67 -7.66
C ASP A 129 -5.38 7.24 -7.58
N LEU A 130 -4.15 7.06 -7.11
CA LEU A 130 -3.58 5.72 -6.91
C LEU A 130 -4.33 4.96 -5.81
N LEU A 131 -4.59 5.63 -4.67
CA LEU A 131 -5.23 5.02 -3.51
C LEU A 131 -6.70 4.71 -3.74
N THR A 132 -7.42 5.53 -4.52
CA THR A 132 -8.82 5.30 -4.88
C THR A 132 -8.97 4.34 -6.07
N GLY A 133 -7.92 4.22 -6.90
CA GLY A 133 -7.89 3.31 -8.04
C GLY A 133 -8.29 3.97 -9.36
N THR A 134 -8.37 5.30 -9.38
CA THR A 134 -8.46 6.09 -10.62
C THR A 134 -7.26 5.81 -11.53
N THR A 135 -6.07 5.64 -10.95
CA THR A 135 -4.86 5.23 -11.66
C THR A 135 -4.28 3.94 -11.08
N THR A 136 -3.49 3.24 -11.90
CA THR A 136 -2.79 2.02 -11.52
C THR A 136 -1.29 2.25 -11.41
N LEU A 137 -0.55 1.28 -10.88
CA LEU A 137 0.92 1.30 -10.87
C LEU A 137 1.53 1.42 -12.28
N ALA A 138 0.85 0.92 -13.32
CA ALA A 138 1.35 0.99 -14.69
C ALA A 138 1.32 2.42 -15.26
N ASP A 139 0.49 3.28 -14.67
CA ASP A 139 0.35 4.69 -15.07
C ASP A 139 1.35 5.60 -14.33
N GLN A 140 2.14 5.05 -13.41
CA GLN A 140 3.06 5.80 -12.57
C GLN A 140 4.47 5.85 -13.19
N ASP A 141 5.03 7.05 -13.25
CA ASP A 141 6.42 7.27 -13.64
C ASP A 141 7.38 7.09 -12.46
N GLY A 142 8.61 6.63 -12.74
CA GLY A 142 9.69 6.58 -11.75
C GLY A 142 9.50 5.52 -10.66
N VAL A 143 8.67 4.50 -10.90
CA VAL A 143 8.45 3.38 -9.97
C VAL A 143 9.74 2.60 -9.73
N VAL A 144 10.04 2.32 -8.47
CA VAL A 144 11.21 1.53 -8.05
C VAL A 144 10.76 0.30 -7.29
N ALA A 145 10.96 -0.88 -7.87
CA ALA A 145 10.73 -2.15 -7.18
C ALA A 145 11.79 -2.37 -6.09
N SER A 146 11.38 -2.74 -4.87
CA SER A 146 12.32 -3.03 -3.78
C SER A 146 13.28 -4.18 -4.13
N SER A 147 12.82 -5.17 -4.89
CA SER A 147 13.60 -6.29 -5.40
C SER A 147 14.71 -5.90 -6.40
N SER A 148 14.63 -4.71 -7.01
CA SER A 148 15.69 -4.19 -7.89
C SER A 148 16.92 -3.68 -7.13
N ILE A 149 16.82 -3.53 -5.80
CA ILE A 149 17.89 -2.99 -4.96
C ILE A 149 18.55 -4.11 -4.16
N SER A 150 19.84 -4.33 -4.41
CA SER A 150 20.64 -5.26 -3.61
C SER A 150 20.79 -4.78 -2.16
N ARG A 151 20.90 -5.71 -1.21
CA ARG A 151 21.07 -5.40 0.23
C ARG A 151 22.23 -4.43 0.50
N TRP A 152 23.34 -4.59 -0.22
CA TRP A 152 24.50 -3.69 -0.09
C TRP A 152 24.19 -2.27 -0.57
N LYS A 153 23.53 -2.12 -1.74
CA LYS A 153 23.10 -0.81 -2.24
C LYS A 153 22.08 -0.18 -1.29
N ALA A 154 21.13 -0.97 -0.80
CA ALA A 154 20.12 -0.52 0.14
C ALA A 154 20.74 0.05 1.44
N MET A 155 21.72 -0.65 2.02
CA MET A 155 22.44 -0.19 3.22
C MET A 155 23.14 1.16 3.00
N ARG A 156 23.79 1.32 1.83
CA ARG A 156 24.45 2.58 1.45
C ARG A 156 23.45 3.72 1.29
N LEU A 157 22.33 3.47 0.62
CA LEU A 157 21.26 4.46 0.42
C LEU A 157 20.68 4.92 1.76
N LEU A 158 20.30 4.01 2.66
CA LEU A 158 19.78 4.37 3.98
C LEU A 158 20.80 5.17 4.81
N THR A 159 22.07 4.76 4.79
CA THR A 159 23.12 5.50 5.52
C THR A 159 23.28 6.93 4.99
N SER A 160 23.19 7.11 3.67
CA SER A 160 23.24 8.44 3.05
C SER A 160 22.01 9.29 3.37
N ALA A 161 20.81 8.70 3.34
CA ALA A 161 19.56 9.37 3.67
C ALA A 161 19.55 9.82 5.14
N ALA A 162 19.94 8.96 6.07
CA ALA A 162 20.05 9.28 7.50
C ALA A 162 21.05 10.41 7.78
N ARG A 163 22.16 10.47 7.03
CA ARG A 163 23.12 11.58 7.15
C ARG A 163 22.52 12.89 6.65
N ARG A 164 21.77 12.86 5.56
CA ARG A 164 21.14 14.07 5.00
C ARG A 164 20.00 14.59 5.87
N ALA A 165 19.15 13.71 6.39
CA ALA A 165 18.09 14.09 7.33
C ALA A 165 18.65 14.83 8.57
N ARG A 166 19.80 14.41 9.10
CA ARG A 166 20.48 15.13 10.21
C ARG A 166 21.04 16.49 9.83
N LYS A 167 21.38 16.71 8.55
CA LYS A 167 21.88 18.00 8.06
C LYS A 167 20.75 18.98 7.81
N ASP A 168 19.62 18.50 7.30
CA ASP A 168 18.48 19.34 6.93
C ASP A 168 17.60 19.68 8.16
N GLY A 169 17.70 18.90 9.24
CA GLY A 169 17.06 19.18 10.55
C GLY A 169 17.93 19.90 11.58
N ALA A 170 19.12 20.39 11.19
CA ALA A 170 20.03 21.21 12.00
C ALA A 170 20.15 22.61 11.41
#